data_AF-A0A388T760-F1
#
_entry.id   AF-A0A388T760-F1
#
_cell.length_a   1.000
_cell.length_b   1.000
_cell.length_c   1.000
_cell.angle_alpha   90.00
_cell.angle_beta   90.00
_cell.angle_gamma   90.00
#
_symmetry.space_group_name_H-M   'P 1'
#
loop_
_entity.id
_entity.type
_entity.pdbx_description
1 polymer ?
#
loop_
_entity_poly.entity_id
_entity_poly.type
_entity_poly.pdbx_seq_one_letter_code
_entity_poly.pdbx_strand_id
1 'polypeptide(L)'
;MRTLPAKVQTAVHVATLARKAGLPIPAKVLPVLQEAAAPWPTEWLLAPLPGDPIRVVELFAGPGGWSEGIAAVLGVAVDSVGVDISPDACATARKAGHRRICADITTLDPEHIALRHTVAVIISPPCPTFSSAGKLSGLEQGNIQILGDAIAYVGETAGFIPMDWHHSDYDDGECECDPDALDGKGCHGDGFAPRSGATWDEVREMASDVSDPRIALMLEAAIWPIALQAAGAPIRWMAMEQSSNLPEEIISDLTIEFQCAEWFYTSHEIMEAADYGLPSRRKRVYMIASRRYSPTVTRRIRPLPATTMAQALGWKPGERVNTRGNRPIDPKTGRAKGGNTFSADGASWCLTGKSRTWKRESDGYRLTEAEAGLLVGFRHSYPWQGSRSSAFQQAADVVSPVMAAIVLSGVLGGLGEALVRDYLAQLYDMDGMLSPDEYDLVT
;
A
#
# COMPACT_ATOMS: atom_id res chain seq x y z
N MET A 1 -1.19 23.29 11.21
CA MET A 1 -1.91 22.17 11.84
C MET A 1 -3.36 22.58 12.02
N ARG A 2 -4.34 21.80 11.54
CA ARG A 2 -5.78 22.16 11.62
C ARG A 2 -6.21 22.41 13.07
N THR A 3 -6.92 23.51 13.32
CA THR A 3 -7.34 23.93 14.66
C THR A 3 -8.45 23.02 15.18
N LEU A 4 -8.33 22.57 16.44
CA LEU A 4 -9.38 21.79 17.09
C LEU A 4 -10.52 22.72 17.56
N PRO A 5 -11.79 22.31 17.44
CA PRO A 5 -12.89 23.03 18.08
C PRO A 5 -12.66 23.17 19.60
N ALA A 6 -13.02 24.30 20.21
CA ALA A 6 -12.68 24.60 21.61
C ALA A 6 -13.09 23.49 22.61
N LYS A 7 -14.27 22.89 22.40
CA LYS A 7 -14.77 21.76 23.19
C LYS A 7 -13.85 20.52 23.06
N VAL A 8 -13.42 20.21 21.84
CA VAL A 8 -12.49 19.10 21.55
C VAL A 8 -11.10 19.40 22.09
N GLN A 9 -10.61 20.64 21.94
CA GLN A 9 -9.32 21.07 22.49
C GLN A 9 -9.27 20.87 24.02
N THR A 10 -10.33 21.26 24.73
CA THR A 10 -10.45 21.06 26.18
C THR A 10 -10.43 19.58 26.53
N ALA A 11 -11.20 18.77 25.80
CA ALA A 11 -11.25 17.32 25.99
C ALA A 11 -9.87 16.66 25.75
N VAL A 12 -9.18 17.05 24.68
CA VAL A 12 -7.83 16.58 24.32
C VAL A 12 -6.82 16.97 25.40
N HIS A 13 -6.90 18.20 25.92
CA HIS A 13 -6.03 18.65 27.01
C HIS A 13 -6.20 17.80 28.26
N VAL A 14 -7.45 17.59 28.71
CA VAL A 14 -7.76 16.76 29.88
C VAL A 14 -7.29 15.31 29.68
N ALA A 15 -7.55 14.71 28.51
CA ALA A 15 -7.11 13.36 28.21
C ALA A 15 -5.58 13.24 28.12
N THR A 16 -4.90 14.26 27.60
CA THR A 16 -3.43 14.30 27.55
C THR A 16 -2.83 14.33 28.95
N LEU A 17 -3.38 15.12 29.87
CA LEU A 17 -2.92 15.16 31.27
C LEU A 17 -3.12 13.81 31.97
N ALA A 18 -4.30 13.20 31.81
CA ALA A 18 -4.57 11.86 32.37
C ALA A 18 -3.58 10.82 31.84
N ARG A 19 -3.37 10.80 30.51
CA ARG A 19 -2.43 9.90 29.85
C ARG A 19 -1.00 10.06 30.37
N LYS A 20 -0.52 11.30 30.53
CA LYS A 20 0.81 11.61 31.09
C LYS A 20 0.97 11.14 32.54
N ALA A 21 -0.13 11.12 33.30
CA ALA A 21 -0.15 10.63 34.68
C ALA A 21 -0.36 9.10 34.79
N GLY A 22 -0.44 8.37 33.66
CA GLY A 22 -0.74 6.93 33.67
C GLY A 22 -2.17 6.60 34.08
N LEU A 23 -3.09 7.58 34.02
CA LEU A 23 -4.49 7.44 34.40
C LEU A 23 -5.39 7.22 33.17
N PRO A 24 -6.53 6.52 33.33
CA PRO A 24 -7.49 6.36 32.25
C PRO A 24 -8.09 7.72 31.82
N ILE A 25 -8.49 7.81 30.55
CA ILE A 25 -9.18 9.01 30.03
C ILE A 25 -10.47 9.22 30.82
N PRO A 26 -10.74 10.43 31.36
CA PRO A 26 -11.94 10.67 32.15
C PRO A 26 -13.23 10.43 31.35
N ALA A 27 -14.17 9.66 31.92
CA ALA A 27 -15.44 9.30 31.28
C ALA A 27 -16.24 10.50 30.77
N LYS A 28 -16.12 11.67 31.41
CA LYS A 28 -16.81 12.92 31.01
C LYS A 28 -16.32 13.51 29.68
N VAL A 29 -15.05 13.26 29.29
CA VAL A 29 -14.49 13.79 28.03
C VAL A 29 -14.45 12.74 26.94
N LEU A 30 -14.55 11.45 27.29
CA LEU A 30 -14.45 10.35 26.33
C LEU A 30 -15.49 10.43 25.19
N PRO A 31 -16.79 10.70 25.42
CA PRO A 31 -17.77 10.83 24.33
C PRO A 31 -17.43 11.95 23.36
N VAL A 32 -16.92 13.09 23.86
CA VAL A 32 -16.51 14.23 23.03
C VAL A 32 -15.35 13.86 22.13
N LEU A 33 -14.39 13.08 22.66
CA LEU A 33 -13.24 12.62 21.88
C LEU A 33 -13.65 11.55 20.86
N GLN A 34 -14.54 10.62 21.24
CA GLN A 34 -15.04 9.58 20.35
C GLN A 34 -15.80 10.17 19.16
N GLU A 35 -16.71 11.11 19.43
CA GLU A 35 -17.45 11.85 18.39
C GLU A 35 -16.51 12.61 17.47
N ALA A 36 -15.53 13.32 18.03
CA ALA A 36 -14.58 14.13 17.25
C ALA A 36 -13.54 13.30 16.49
N ALA A 37 -13.24 12.07 16.92
CA ALA A 37 -12.26 11.21 16.27
C ALA A 37 -12.87 10.33 15.18
N ALA A 38 -14.14 9.95 15.31
CA ALA A 38 -14.79 9.01 14.42
C ALA A 38 -14.60 9.38 12.94
N PRO A 39 -14.28 8.42 12.05
CA PRO A 39 -14.19 6.96 12.30
C PRO A 39 -12.83 6.49 12.85
N TRP A 40 -11.89 7.40 13.11
CA TRP A 40 -10.54 7.08 13.57
C TRP A 40 -10.48 6.78 15.07
N PRO A 41 -9.41 6.11 15.55
CA PRO A 41 -9.24 5.83 16.96
C PRO A 41 -9.19 7.12 17.80
N THR A 42 -9.84 7.10 18.96
CA THR A 42 -9.97 8.27 19.84
C THR A 42 -8.61 8.80 20.30
N GLU A 43 -7.68 7.90 20.57
CA GLU A 43 -6.32 8.21 21.00
C GLU A 43 -5.49 8.94 19.92
N TRP A 44 -5.93 8.92 18.65
CA TRP A 44 -5.24 9.61 17.56
C TRP A 44 -5.38 11.15 17.63
N LEU A 45 -6.39 11.67 18.34
CA LEU A 45 -6.48 13.11 18.65
C LEU A 45 -5.34 13.60 19.58
N LEU A 46 -4.80 12.70 20.41
CA LEU A 46 -3.80 13.00 21.42
C LEU A 46 -2.40 13.01 20.81
N ALA A 47 -1.54 13.90 21.29
CA ALA A 47 -0.14 13.89 20.89
C ALA A 47 0.55 12.58 21.33
N PRO A 48 1.43 12.01 20.50
CA PRO A 48 2.24 10.87 20.91
C PRO A 48 3.18 11.25 22.06
N LEU A 49 3.36 10.33 23.01
CA LEU A 49 4.33 10.41 24.10
C LEU A 49 5.66 9.74 23.65
N PRO A 50 6.79 10.06 24.31
CA PRO A 50 8.04 9.36 24.06
C PRO A 50 7.88 7.84 24.21
N GLY A 51 8.33 7.08 23.20
CA GLY A 51 8.21 5.63 23.15
C GLY A 51 6.90 5.12 22.52
N ASP A 52 5.94 5.99 22.22
CA ASP A 52 4.77 5.58 21.43
C ASP A 52 5.20 5.13 20.02
N PRO A 53 4.56 4.09 19.48
CA PRO A 53 4.72 3.74 18.08
C PRO A 53 4.27 4.88 17.16
N ILE A 54 4.89 4.96 15.98
CA ILE A 54 4.48 5.92 14.95
C ILE A 54 3.08 5.58 14.42
N ARG A 55 2.35 6.61 13.98
CA ARG A 55 1.01 6.46 13.41
C ARG A 55 1.07 6.36 11.89
N VAL A 56 0.44 5.33 11.36
CA VAL A 56 0.44 5.01 9.92
C VAL A 56 -0.98 4.77 9.44
N VAL A 57 -1.36 5.46 8.37
CA VAL A 57 -2.61 5.17 7.66
C VAL A 57 -2.29 4.20 6.52
N GLU A 58 -3.01 3.08 6.46
CA GLU A 58 -2.92 2.12 5.35
C GLU A 58 -4.18 2.26 4.47
N LEU A 59 -4.04 2.64 3.20
CA LEU A 59 -5.14 2.85 2.28
C LEU A 59 -5.20 1.72 1.27
N PHE A 60 -6.42 1.30 0.92
CA PHE A 60 -6.65 0.06 0.17
C PHE A 60 -5.96 -1.13 0.86
N ALA A 61 -6.09 -1.18 2.20
CA ALA A 61 -5.29 -2.04 3.06
C ALA A 61 -5.55 -3.54 2.87
N GLY A 62 -6.68 -3.88 2.23
CA GLY A 62 -7.09 -5.24 1.94
C GLY A 62 -7.06 -6.14 3.17
N PRO A 63 -6.65 -7.42 3.00
CA PRO A 63 -6.61 -8.38 4.11
C PRO A 63 -5.38 -8.20 5.01
N GLY A 64 -4.52 -7.18 4.80
CA GLY A 64 -3.41 -6.85 5.68
C GLY A 64 -2.01 -7.27 5.22
N GLY A 65 -1.72 -7.24 3.92
CA GLY A 65 -0.37 -7.55 3.39
C GLY A 65 0.73 -6.67 3.97
N TRP A 66 0.55 -5.35 3.92
CA TRP A 66 1.45 -4.39 4.54
C TRP A 66 1.51 -4.55 6.06
N SER A 67 0.36 -4.73 6.70
CA SER A 67 0.26 -4.90 8.16
C SER A 67 1.01 -6.13 8.65
N GLU A 68 0.93 -7.26 7.94
CA GLU A 68 1.71 -8.47 8.24
C GLU A 68 3.21 -8.29 7.95
N GLY A 69 3.57 -7.57 6.90
CA GLY A 69 4.98 -7.21 6.66
C GLY A 69 5.59 -6.43 7.83
N ILE A 70 4.83 -5.51 8.43
CA ILE A 70 5.25 -4.75 9.60
C ILE A 70 5.28 -5.64 10.86
N ALA A 71 4.16 -6.31 11.16
CA ALA A 71 3.97 -6.96 12.45
C ALA A 71 4.62 -8.34 12.53
N ALA A 72 4.44 -9.17 11.50
CA ALA A 72 4.88 -10.57 11.52
C ALA A 72 6.29 -10.76 10.96
N VAL A 73 6.69 -9.98 9.95
CA VAL A 73 8.02 -10.11 9.34
C VAL A 73 9.03 -9.17 10.01
N LEU A 74 8.76 -7.86 10.07
CA LEU A 74 9.69 -6.90 10.65
C LEU A 74 9.64 -6.85 12.19
N GLY A 75 8.53 -7.27 12.80
CA GLY A 75 8.35 -7.20 14.26
C GLY A 75 8.36 -5.77 14.82
N VAL A 76 8.03 -4.77 14.00
CA VAL A 76 8.06 -3.35 14.39
C VAL A 76 6.70 -2.93 14.93
N ALA A 77 6.70 -2.28 16.10
CA ALA A 77 5.49 -1.71 16.67
C ALA A 77 5.08 -0.43 15.90
N VAL A 78 3.91 -0.49 15.25
CA VAL A 78 3.29 0.64 14.55
C VAL A 78 1.83 0.75 14.99
N ASP A 79 1.38 1.98 15.25
CA ASP A 79 -0.02 2.32 15.50
C ASP A 79 -0.68 2.51 14.13
N SER A 80 -0.99 1.41 13.43
CA SER A 80 -1.56 1.47 12.08
C SER A 80 -3.08 1.33 12.06
N VAL A 81 -3.74 2.10 11.18
CA VAL A 81 -5.17 1.96 10.89
C VAL A 81 -5.32 1.82 9.39
N GLY A 82 -5.84 0.68 8.94
CA GLY A 82 -6.14 0.49 7.54
C GLY A 82 -7.56 0.86 7.16
N VAL A 83 -7.75 1.30 5.93
CA VAL A 83 -9.07 1.56 5.33
C VAL A 83 -9.20 0.70 4.08
N ASP A 84 -10.31 -0.01 3.96
CA ASP A 84 -10.65 -0.79 2.78
C ASP A 84 -12.16 -0.86 2.59
N ILE A 85 -12.63 -0.89 1.34
CA ILE A 85 -14.06 -0.96 1.04
C ILE A 85 -14.62 -2.38 1.15
N SER A 86 -13.77 -3.42 1.04
CA SER A 86 -14.18 -4.81 1.04
C SER A 86 -14.50 -5.30 2.46
N PRO A 87 -15.76 -5.69 2.76
CA PRO A 87 -16.13 -6.20 4.07
C PRO A 87 -15.39 -7.48 4.44
N ASP A 88 -15.19 -8.38 3.46
CA ASP A 88 -14.48 -9.64 3.67
C ASP A 88 -12.98 -9.41 3.97
N ALA A 89 -12.33 -8.50 3.24
CA ALA A 89 -10.92 -8.18 3.48
C ALA A 89 -10.73 -7.49 4.84
N CYS A 90 -11.64 -6.57 5.20
CA CYS A 90 -11.70 -5.98 6.53
C CYS A 90 -11.91 -7.01 7.63
N ALA A 91 -12.79 -8.00 7.42
CA ALA A 91 -13.02 -9.07 8.37
C ALA A 91 -11.77 -9.95 8.54
N THR A 92 -11.08 -10.32 7.45
CA THR A 92 -9.80 -11.03 7.48
C THR A 92 -8.76 -10.28 8.29
N ALA A 93 -8.53 -9.00 7.98
CA ALA A 93 -7.57 -8.18 8.69
C ALA A 93 -7.89 -8.04 10.19
N ARG A 94 -9.16 -7.77 10.55
CA ARG A 94 -9.59 -7.66 11.95
C ARG A 94 -9.40 -8.98 12.70
N LYS A 95 -9.69 -10.12 12.05
CA LYS A 95 -9.49 -11.44 12.64
C LYS A 95 -8.00 -11.76 12.85
N ALA A 96 -7.14 -11.22 11.99
CA ALA A 96 -5.68 -11.26 12.13
C ALA A 96 -5.12 -10.28 13.17
N GLY A 97 -5.95 -9.41 13.76
CA GLY A 97 -5.55 -8.46 14.79
C GLY A 97 -5.25 -7.04 14.27
N HIS A 98 -5.43 -6.78 12.97
CA HIS A 98 -5.17 -5.48 12.37
C HIS A 98 -6.41 -4.58 12.42
N ARG A 99 -6.23 -3.32 12.84
CA ARG A 99 -7.34 -2.35 12.84
C ARG A 99 -7.73 -1.98 11.42
N ARG A 100 -9.04 -2.05 11.15
CA ARG A 100 -9.60 -1.76 9.84
C ARG A 100 -10.88 -0.94 9.93
N ILE A 101 -10.93 0.16 9.21
CA ILE A 101 -12.14 0.95 8.91
C ILE A 101 -12.68 0.41 7.58
N CYS A 102 -13.90 -0.10 7.58
CA CYS A 102 -14.54 -0.61 6.36
C CYS A 102 -15.33 0.54 5.73
N ALA A 103 -14.72 1.24 4.79
CA ALA A 103 -15.28 2.43 4.16
C ALA A 103 -14.68 2.66 2.78
N ASP A 104 -15.41 3.41 1.95
CA ASP A 104 -14.82 4.02 0.76
C ASP A 104 -13.87 5.13 1.20
N ILE A 105 -12.59 5.04 0.81
CA ILE A 105 -11.57 6.02 1.22
C ILE A 105 -11.86 7.42 0.70
N THR A 106 -12.56 7.54 -0.43
CA THR A 106 -12.88 8.83 -1.05
C THR A 106 -13.91 9.61 -0.23
N THR A 107 -14.67 8.92 0.62
CA THR A 107 -15.65 9.53 1.54
C THR A 107 -15.03 10.01 2.85
N LEU A 108 -13.75 9.73 3.08
CA LEU A 108 -13.04 10.15 4.28
C LEU A 108 -12.26 11.44 4.02
N ASP A 109 -12.24 12.32 5.02
CA ASP A 109 -11.46 13.55 4.99
C ASP A 109 -9.97 13.23 5.24
N PRO A 110 -9.07 13.44 4.27
CA PRO A 110 -7.63 13.21 4.46
C PRO A 110 -7.00 14.25 5.41
N GLU A 111 -7.69 15.35 5.72
CA GLU A 111 -7.28 16.37 6.69
C GLU A 111 -8.02 16.24 8.03
N HIS A 112 -8.64 15.07 8.30
CA HIS A 112 -9.43 14.85 9.51
C HIS A 112 -8.59 15.14 10.77
N ILE A 113 -9.20 15.79 11.77
CA ILE A 113 -8.50 16.25 12.98
C ILE A 113 -7.85 15.13 13.80
N ALA A 114 -8.33 13.90 13.69
CA ALA A 114 -7.71 12.72 14.30
C ALA A 114 -6.37 12.34 13.64
N LEU A 115 -6.15 12.68 12.37
CA LEU A 115 -4.95 12.34 11.61
C LEU A 115 -3.79 13.31 11.84
N ARG A 116 -3.99 14.32 12.69
CA ARG A 116 -3.03 15.42 12.91
C ARG A 116 -1.64 14.96 13.39
N HIS A 117 -1.49 13.74 13.90
CA HIS A 117 -0.19 13.18 14.33
C HIS A 117 0.26 11.99 13.47
N THR A 118 -0.33 11.81 12.29
CA THR A 118 0.07 10.77 11.33
C THR A 118 1.48 11.04 10.82
N VAL A 119 2.31 9.99 10.84
CA VAL A 119 3.71 10.03 10.44
C VAL A 119 3.92 9.47 9.04
N ALA A 120 3.04 8.58 8.58
CA ALA A 120 3.17 8.01 7.25
C ALA A 120 1.87 7.47 6.65
N VAL A 121 1.91 7.29 5.34
CA VAL A 121 0.86 6.66 4.53
C VAL A 121 1.44 5.44 3.82
N ILE A 122 0.70 4.35 3.81
CA ILE A 122 0.94 3.19 2.95
C ILE A 122 -0.27 3.04 2.04
N ILE A 123 -0.07 2.86 0.74
CA ILE A 123 -1.19 2.86 -0.22
C ILE A 123 -1.00 1.84 -1.34
N SER A 124 -2.05 1.08 -1.65
CA SER A 124 -2.06 0.12 -2.78
C SER A 124 -3.32 0.28 -3.63
N PRO A 125 -3.42 1.33 -4.47
CA PRO A 125 -4.63 1.57 -5.27
C PRO A 125 -4.97 0.37 -6.17
N PRO A 126 -6.23 0.20 -6.59
CA PRO A 126 -6.65 -0.96 -7.36
C PRO A 126 -5.89 -1.09 -8.69
N CYS A 127 -5.18 -2.20 -8.88
CA CYS A 127 -4.40 -2.51 -10.08
C CYS A 127 -5.12 -3.08 -11.33
N PRO A 128 -6.39 -3.56 -11.32
CA PRO A 128 -6.95 -4.27 -12.49
C PRO A 128 -6.95 -3.47 -13.81
N THR A 129 -6.99 -2.15 -13.75
CA THR A 129 -6.97 -1.26 -14.92
C THR A 129 -5.57 -1.11 -15.53
N PHE A 130 -4.52 -1.40 -14.76
CA PHE A 130 -3.10 -1.37 -15.19
C PHE A 130 -2.47 -2.77 -15.30
N SER A 131 -3.12 -3.82 -14.78
CA SER A 131 -2.57 -5.18 -14.74
C SER A 131 -2.82 -5.94 -16.03
N SER A 132 -1.84 -6.74 -16.49
CA SER A 132 -1.98 -7.64 -17.65
C SER A 132 -3.07 -8.73 -17.44
N ALA A 133 -3.52 -8.94 -16.20
CA ALA A 133 -4.66 -9.81 -15.92
C ALA A 133 -6.02 -9.13 -16.17
N GLY A 134 -6.06 -7.81 -16.34
CA GLY A 134 -7.25 -7.00 -16.59
C GLY A 134 -7.34 -6.46 -18.02
N LYS A 135 -8.04 -5.33 -18.18
CA LYS A 135 -8.31 -4.73 -19.51
C LYS A 135 -7.24 -3.76 -20.00
N LEU A 136 -6.30 -3.36 -19.12
CA LEU A 136 -5.27 -2.36 -19.43
C LEU A 136 -5.82 -0.98 -19.87
N SER A 137 -7.05 -0.64 -19.49
CA SER A 137 -7.65 0.65 -19.83
C SER A 137 -6.91 1.83 -19.20
N GLY A 138 -6.21 1.62 -18.07
CA GLY A 138 -5.34 2.64 -17.48
C GLY A 138 -4.11 2.99 -18.32
N LEU A 139 -3.84 2.26 -19.41
CA LEU A 139 -2.77 2.58 -20.36
C LEU A 139 -3.27 3.39 -21.57
N GLU A 140 -4.57 3.67 -21.64
CA GLU A 140 -5.14 4.52 -22.70
C GLU A 140 -4.69 5.97 -22.46
N GLN A 141 -4.13 6.63 -23.49
CA GLN A 141 -3.55 7.97 -23.36
C GLN A 141 -4.50 9.00 -22.75
N GLY A 142 -5.79 8.94 -23.09
CA GLY A 142 -6.79 9.85 -22.51
C GLY A 142 -6.93 9.68 -20.99
N ASN A 143 -6.89 8.45 -20.48
CA ASN A 143 -6.95 8.21 -19.04
C ASN A 143 -5.66 8.63 -18.32
N ILE A 144 -4.51 8.46 -18.97
CA ILE A 144 -3.22 8.91 -18.45
C ILE A 144 -3.24 10.44 -18.31
N GLN A 145 -3.68 11.15 -19.36
CA GLN A 145 -3.77 12.61 -19.35
C GLN A 145 -4.71 13.12 -18.26
N ILE A 146 -5.94 12.60 -18.20
CA ILE A 146 -6.93 12.99 -17.18
C ILE A 146 -6.39 12.78 -15.76
N LEU A 147 -5.74 11.63 -15.52
CA LEU A 147 -5.16 11.33 -14.21
C LEU A 147 -3.94 12.23 -13.91
N GLY A 148 -3.07 12.49 -14.88
CA GLY A 148 -1.92 13.38 -14.74
C GLY A 148 -2.33 14.81 -14.42
N ASP A 149 -3.32 15.34 -15.14
CA ASP A 149 -3.88 16.68 -14.90
C ASP A 149 -4.46 16.81 -13.48
N ALA A 150 -5.19 15.77 -13.02
CA ALA A 150 -5.73 15.74 -11.67
C ALA A 150 -4.64 15.62 -10.59
N ILE A 151 -3.57 14.85 -10.85
CA ILE A 151 -2.41 14.73 -9.96
C ILE A 151 -1.72 16.09 -9.82
N ALA A 152 -1.47 16.79 -10.93
CA ALA A 152 -0.85 18.12 -10.93
C ALA A 152 -1.65 19.15 -10.11
N TYR A 153 -2.97 19.02 -10.06
CA TYR A 153 -3.83 19.92 -9.31
C TYR A 153 -3.82 19.68 -7.78
N VAL A 154 -3.24 18.57 -7.32
CA VAL A 154 -3.13 18.26 -5.88
C VAL A 154 -2.23 19.26 -5.18
N GLY A 155 -1.06 19.57 -5.74
CA GLY A 155 -0.13 20.58 -5.21
C GLY A 155 -0.78 21.96 -5.13
N GLU A 156 -1.54 22.36 -6.15
CA GLU A 156 -2.30 23.61 -6.17
C GLU A 156 -3.30 23.71 -5.01
N THR A 157 -4.11 22.66 -4.86
CA THR A 157 -5.12 22.57 -3.81
C THR A 157 -4.51 22.61 -2.41
N ALA A 158 -3.32 22.03 -2.27
CA ALA A 158 -2.58 21.96 -1.03
C ALA A 158 -1.76 23.23 -0.71
N GLY A 159 -1.59 24.13 -1.68
CA GLY A 159 -0.75 25.33 -1.55
C GLY A 159 0.74 24.99 -1.58
N PHE A 160 1.14 24.09 -2.48
CA PHE A 160 2.53 23.65 -2.70
C PHE A 160 3.02 23.89 -4.14
N ILE A 161 2.42 24.83 -4.86
CA ILE A 161 3.01 25.32 -6.12
C ILE A 161 4.18 26.25 -5.77
N PRO A 162 5.42 25.94 -6.16
CA PRO A 162 6.54 26.84 -6.00
C PRO A 162 6.32 28.13 -6.79
N MET A 163 6.49 29.30 -6.17
CA MET A 163 6.25 30.59 -6.84
C MET A 163 7.27 30.89 -7.96
N ASP A 164 8.42 30.21 -7.96
CA ASP A 164 9.45 30.30 -9.02
C ASP A 164 9.09 29.49 -10.29
N TRP A 165 8.09 28.60 -10.22
CA TRP A 165 7.59 27.82 -11.37
C TRP A 165 6.57 28.55 -12.24
N HIS A 166 6.11 29.75 -11.84
CA HIS A 166 5.14 30.53 -12.63
C HIS A 166 5.66 31.11 -13.95
N HIS A 167 6.90 30.79 -14.37
CA HIS A 167 7.54 31.45 -15.52
C HIS A 167 8.12 30.53 -16.61
N SER A 168 7.79 29.24 -16.72
CA SER A 168 8.30 28.41 -17.83
C SER A 168 7.33 28.15 -18.99
N ASP A 169 6.00 28.07 -18.77
CA ASP A 169 5.10 27.51 -19.81
C ASP A 169 3.91 28.39 -20.24
N TYR A 170 3.62 29.50 -19.53
CA TYR A 170 2.52 30.42 -19.85
C TYR A 170 2.88 31.90 -19.64
N ASP A 171 4.09 32.32 -20.02
CA ASP A 171 4.42 33.74 -20.09
C ASP A 171 3.93 34.30 -21.44
N ASP A 172 2.66 34.69 -21.49
CA ASP A 172 2.09 35.51 -22.56
C ASP A 172 2.39 37.02 -22.37
N GLY A 173 3.29 37.37 -21.44
CA GLY A 173 3.78 38.73 -21.26
C GLY A 173 2.83 39.66 -20.53
N GLU A 174 1.78 39.15 -19.87
CA GLU A 174 0.80 39.95 -19.12
C GLU A 174 0.84 39.71 -17.60
N CYS A 175 2.01 39.52 -16.99
CA CYS A 175 2.10 39.78 -15.54
C CYS A 175 2.19 41.29 -15.30
N GLU A 176 1.07 41.93 -14.94
CA GLU A 176 1.01 43.30 -14.39
C GLU A 176 1.59 43.37 -12.96
N CYS A 177 2.58 42.53 -12.63
CA CYS A 177 3.21 42.50 -11.33
C CYS A 177 4.52 43.29 -11.36
N ASP A 178 4.57 44.40 -10.63
CA ASP A 178 5.80 45.18 -10.43
C ASP A 178 6.76 44.37 -9.54
N PRO A 179 7.94 43.95 -10.04
CA PRO A 179 8.89 43.15 -9.27
C PRO A 179 9.38 43.81 -7.98
N ASP A 180 9.29 45.15 -7.90
CA ASP A 180 9.78 45.96 -6.79
C ASP A 180 8.65 46.46 -5.85
N ALA A 181 7.42 45.98 -6.05
CA ALA A 181 6.29 46.36 -5.19
C ALA A 181 6.44 45.80 -3.76
N LEU A 182 6.80 46.67 -2.82
CA LEU A 182 6.85 46.41 -1.37
C LEU A 182 5.45 46.28 -0.72
N ASP A 183 4.41 45.97 -1.49
CA ASP A 183 3.04 45.79 -1.00
C ASP A 183 2.72 44.33 -0.62
N GLY A 184 3.69 43.42 -0.79
CA GLY A 184 3.54 41.99 -0.53
C GLY A 184 2.77 41.24 -1.60
N LYS A 185 2.52 41.86 -2.77
CA LYS A 185 1.91 41.25 -3.96
C LYS A 185 2.90 40.99 -5.10
N GLY A 186 4.20 41.13 -4.85
CA GLY A 186 5.23 40.74 -5.80
C GLY A 186 5.18 39.24 -6.07
N CYS A 187 5.12 38.85 -7.34
CA CYS A 187 5.18 37.46 -7.79
C CYS A 187 6.57 36.82 -7.62
N HIS A 188 7.54 37.57 -7.07
CA HIS A 188 8.88 37.10 -6.73
C HIS A 188 8.99 36.95 -5.20
N GLY A 189 8.36 35.90 -4.68
CA GLY A 189 8.51 35.50 -3.29
C GLY A 189 9.20 34.14 -3.20
N ASP A 190 10.22 34.02 -2.35
CA ASP A 190 10.65 32.72 -1.86
C ASP A 190 9.46 32.06 -1.13
N GLY A 191 8.91 30.96 -1.65
CA GLY A 191 7.82 30.23 -1.01
C GLY A 191 6.81 29.60 -1.95
N PHE A 192 5.66 29.19 -1.39
CA PHE A 192 4.58 28.52 -2.09
C PHE A 192 3.38 29.45 -2.32
N ALA A 193 2.66 29.22 -3.42
CA ALA A 193 1.36 29.80 -3.66
C ALA A 193 0.38 29.43 -2.52
N PRO A 194 -0.58 30.31 -2.19
CA PRO A 194 -1.66 29.95 -1.28
C PRO A 194 -2.48 28.78 -1.83
N ARG A 195 -3.19 28.06 -0.95
CA ARG A 195 -4.15 27.03 -1.36
C ARG A 195 -5.18 27.64 -2.32
N SER A 196 -5.52 26.95 -3.40
CA SER A 196 -6.53 27.43 -4.37
C SER A 196 -7.93 27.61 -3.79
N GLY A 197 -8.23 26.94 -2.67
CA GLY A 197 -9.56 26.90 -2.06
C GLY A 197 -10.45 25.77 -2.58
N ALA A 198 -9.98 24.98 -3.56
CA ALA A 198 -10.63 23.76 -3.99
C ALA A 198 -10.70 22.73 -2.85
N THR A 199 -11.76 21.94 -2.86
CA THR A 199 -11.97 20.79 -1.98
C THR A 199 -11.38 19.54 -2.60
N TRP A 200 -11.04 18.54 -1.77
CA TRP A 200 -10.54 17.25 -2.27
C TRP A 200 -11.54 16.52 -3.17
N ASP A 201 -12.84 16.76 -3.00
CA ASP A 201 -13.88 16.21 -3.86
C ASP A 201 -13.89 16.87 -5.24
N GLU A 202 -13.64 18.18 -5.33
CA GLU A 202 -13.45 18.87 -6.61
C GLU A 202 -12.19 18.35 -7.34
N VAL A 203 -11.09 18.09 -6.63
CA VAL A 203 -9.89 17.48 -7.23
C VAL A 203 -10.18 16.07 -7.76
N ARG A 204 -10.94 15.26 -7.01
CA ARG A 204 -11.36 13.92 -7.46
C ARG A 204 -12.25 13.98 -8.69
N GLU A 205 -13.13 14.97 -8.77
CA GLU A 205 -14.02 15.17 -9.91
C GLU A 205 -13.25 15.45 -11.20
N MET A 206 -12.06 16.06 -11.13
CA MET A 206 -11.21 16.24 -12.32
C MET A 206 -10.82 14.91 -13.00
N ALA A 207 -10.81 13.82 -12.24
CA ALA A 207 -10.51 12.49 -12.75
C ALA A 207 -11.77 11.65 -13.08
N SER A 208 -12.98 12.24 -13.11
CA SER A 208 -14.23 11.49 -13.25
C SER A 208 -14.47 10.93 -14.66
N ASP A 209 -13.90 11.57 -15.69
CA ASP A 209 -14.07 11.21 -17.11
C ASP A 209 -13.20 10.03 -17.58
N VAL A 210 -12.47 9.36 -16.67
CA VAL A 210 -11.70 8.15 -17.00
C VAL A 210 -12.62 6.99 -17.41
N SER A 211 -12.13 6.10 -18.29
CA SER A 211 -12.94 5.00 -18.85
C SER A 211 -13.28 3.89 -17.84
N ASP A 212 -12.60 3.85 -16.69
CA ASP A 212 -12.93 3.02 -15.53
C ASP A 212 -12.66 3.83 -14.25
N PRO A 213 -13.66 4.07 -13.38
CA PRO A 213 -13.50 4.90 -12.18
C PRO A 213 -12.39 4.44 -11.23
N ARG A 214 -11.95 3.19 -11.32
CA ARG A 214 -10.83 2.68 -10.51
C ARG A 214 -9.47 3.25 -10.93
N ILE A 215 -9.36 3.83 -12.12
CA ILE A 215 -8.18 4.56 -12.56
C ILE A 215 -7.99 5.80 -11.69
N ALA A 216 -9.07 6.57 -11.47
CA ALA A 216 -9.06 7.80 -10.67
C ALA A 216 -8.59 7.57 -9.23
N LEU A 217 -8.77 6.35 -8.69
CA LEU A 217 -8.30 6.00 -7.34
C LEU A 217 -6.77 6.04 -7.17
N MET A 218 -5.99 6.11 -8.25
CA MET A 218 -4.56 6.41 -8.17
C MET A 218 -4.27 7.81 -7.62
N LEU A 219 -5.19 8.77 -7.81
CA LEU A 219 -5.06 10.14 -7.31
C LEU A 219 -4.89 10.19 -5.79
N GLU A 220 -5.44 9.22 -5.07
CA GLU A 220 -5.34 9.10 -3.62
C GLU A 220 -3.88 8.90 -3.14
N ALA A 221 -2.99 8.43 -4.02
CA ALA A 221 -1.55 8.32 -3.73
C ALA A 221 -0.86 9.68 -3.59
N ALA A 222 -1.42 10.73 -4.21
CA ALA A 222 -1.00 12.12 -4.03
C ALA A 222 -1.83 12.82 -2.96
N ILE A 223 -3.18 12.73 -3.03
CA ILE A 223 -4.09 13.45 -2.12
C ILE A 223 -3.76 13.19 -0.66
N TRP A 224 -3.73 11.93 -0.21
CA TRP A 224 -3.59 11.64 1.23
C TRP A 224 -2.29 12.15 1.84
N PRO A 225 -1.09 11.83 1.31
CA PRO A 225 0.14 12.31 1.91
C PRO A 225 0.28 13.84 1.84
N ILE A 226 -0.14 14.47 0.75
CA ILE A 226 -0.05 15.93 0.57
C ILE A 226 -1.09 16.66 1.43
N ALA A 227 -2.32 16.18 1.51
CA ALA A 227 -3.36 16.73 2.39
C ALA A 227 -2.96 16.63 3.87
N LEU A 228 -2.38 15.51 4.31
CA LEU A 228 -1.86 15.37 5.66
C LEU A 228 -0.75 16.40 5.95
N GLN A 229 0.14 16.63 4.98
CA GLN A 229 1.16 17.68 5.09
C GLN A 229 0.53 19.08 5.19
N ALA A 230 -0.41 19.42 4.30
CA ALA A 230 -1.12 20.70 4.29
C ALA A 230 -1.91 20.93 5.59
N ALA A 231 -2.52 19.87 6.14
CA ALA A 231 -3.18 19.87 7.43
C ALA A 231 -2.21 20.01 8.62
N GLY A 232 -0.89 19.98 8.37
CA GLY A 232 0.19 20.14 9.35
C GLY A 232 0.49 18.88 10.16
N ALA A 233 0.14 17.69 9.67
CA ALA A 233 0.58 16.44 10.27
C ALA A 233 2.10 16.28 10.10
N PRO A 234 2.80 15.65 11.06
CA PRO A 234 4.24 15.43 11.00
C PRO A 234 4.59 14.26 10.06
N ILE A 235 3.95 14.19 8.89
CA ILE A 235 4.19 13.14 7.89
C ILE A 235 5.65 13.16 7.43
N ARG A 236 6.23 11.98 7.26
CA ARG A 236 7.65 11.78 6.95
C ARG A 236 7.88 10.97 5.70
N TRP A 237 7.03 9.98 5.44
CA TRP A 237 7.18 9.11 4.28
C TRP A 237 5.84 8.54 3.81
N MET A 238 5.84 8.08 2.57
CA MET A 238 4.77 7.34 1.92
C MET A 238 5.38 6.13 1.23
N ALA A 239 4.71 4.98 1.30
CA ALA A 239 5.04 3.80 0.52
C ALA A 239 3.84 3.38 -0.33
N MET A 240 4.09 3.03 -1.59
CA MET A 240 3.05 2.60 -2.53
C MET A 240 3.44 1.29 -3.22
N GLU A 241 2.44 0.46 -3.52
CA GLU A 241 2.55 -0.64 -4.49
C GLU A 241 1.52 -0.49 -5.61
N GLN A 242 1.91 -0.85 -6.84
CA GLN A 242 1.04 -0.91 -8.00
C GLN A 242 1.48 -1.97 -9.02
N SER A 243 0.64 -2.22 -10.03
CA SER A 243 0.96 -2.98 -11.24
C SER A 243 2.31 -2.56 -11.81
N SER A 244 3.11 -3.53 -12.28
CA SER A 244 4.36 -3.24 -12.98
C SER A 244 4.17 -2.57 -14.34
N ASN A 245 2.93 -2.43 -14.84
CA ASN A 245 2.63 -1.66 -16.04
C ASN A 245 2.05 -0.28 -15.72
N LEU A 246 2.15 0.21 -14.47
CA LEU A 246 1.79 1.60 -14.20
C LEU A 246 2.59 2.51 -15.17
N PRO A 247 1.94 3.40 -15.92
CA PRO A 247 2.63 4.26 -16.89
C PRO A 247 3.74 5.07 -16.23
N GLU A 248 4.85 5.26 -16.95
CA GLU A 248 5.99 6.03 -16.45
C GLU A 248 5.62 7.50 -16.25
N GLU A 249 4.70 8.01 -17.07
CA GLU A 249 4.08 9.32 -16.97
C GLU A 249 3.43 9.52 -15.60
N ILE A 250 2.58 8.58 -15.16
CA ILE A 250 1.92 8.67 -13.85
C ILE A 250 2.94 8.61 -12.70
N ILE A 251 4.00 7.82 -12.82
CA ILE A 251 5.09 7.76 -11.83
C ILE A 251 5.85 9.09 -11.78
N SER A 252 6.08 9.70 -12.95
CA SER A 252 6.72 11.00 -13.11
C SER A 252 5.87 12.10 -12.48
N ASP A 253 4.58 12.14 -12.77
CA ASP A 253 3.65 13.13 -12.23
C ASP A 253 3.58 13.05 -10.69
N LEU A 254 3.45 11.84 -10.14
CA LEU A 254 3.54 11.65 -8.68
C LEU A 254 4.87 12.13 -8.11
N THR A 255 5.97 11.87 -8.82
CA THR A 255 7.31 12.31 -8.38
C THR A 255 7.44 13.82 -8.37
N ILE A 256 6.94 14.49 -9.41
CA ILE A 256 6.92 15.95 -9.52
C ILE A 256 6.09 16.55 -8.39
N GLU A 257 4.88 16.04 -8.15
CA GLU A 257 4.02 16.54 -7.07
C GLU A 257 4.65 16.43 -5.69
N PHE A 258 5.34 15.31 -5.41
CA PHE A 258 6.09 15.17 -4.17
C PHE A 258 7.24 16.18 -4.07
N GLN A 259 7.97 16.41 -5.17
CA GLN A 259 9.06 17.39 -5.20
C GLN A 259 8.54 18.82 -4.99
N CYS A 260 7.46 19.21 -5.66
CA CYS A 260 6.78 20.48 -5.44
C CYS A 260 6.35 20.64 -3.99
N ALA A 261 5.84 19.57 -3.36
CA ALA A 261 5.50 19.55 -1.94
C ALA A 261 6.70 19.41 -0.98
N GLU A 262 7.95 19.66 -1.42
CA GLU A 262 9.16 19.59 -0.60
C GLU A 262 9.47 18.20 -0.01
N TRP A 263 9.08 17.14 -0.71
CA TRP A 263 9.51 15.79 -0.35
C TRP A 263 10.91 15.55 -0.90
N PHE A 264 11.88 15.57 0.02
CA PHE A 264 13.31 15.45 -0.26
C PHE A 264 13.72 14.29 -1.20
N TYR A 265 13.02 13.16 -1.15
CA TYR A 265 13.41 11.97 -1.89
C TYR A 265 12.22 11.17 -2.38
N THR A 266 12.26 10.78 -3.66
CA THR A 266 11.36 9.80 -4.26
C THR A 266 12.19 8.72 -4.95
N SER A 267 11.71 7.48 -4.87
CA SER A 267 12.28 6.36 -5.61
C SER A 267 11.20 5.36 -5.96
N HIS A 268 11.34 4.70 -7.10
CA HIS A 268 10.50 3.57 -7.46
C HIS A 268 11.34 2.44 -8.02
N GLU A 269 10.87 1.21 -7.86
CA GLU A 269 11.51 0.02 -8.39
C GLU A 269 10.47 -1.02 -8.79
N ILE A 270 10.71 -1.70 -9.92
CA ILE A 270 9.88 -2.82 -10.35
C ILE A 270 10.52 -4.12 -9.86
N MET A 271 9.82 -4.81 -8.98
CA MET A 271 10.33 -6.00 -8.28
C MET A 271 9.47 -7.22 -8.61
N GLU A 272 10.11 -8.38 -8.80
CA GLU A 272 9.46 -9.67 -9.02
C GLU A 272 9.55 -10.50 -7.74
N ALA A 273 8.38 -10.75 -7.12
CA ALA A 273 8.27 -11.47 -5.84
C ALA A 273 9.07 -12.79 -5.78
N ALA A 274 9.12 -13.53 -6.89
CA ALA A 274 9.86 -14.79 -6.95
C ALA A 274 11.38 -14.62 -6.77
N ASP A 275 11.95 -13.47 -7.15
CA ASP A 275 13.37 -13.15 -6.94
C ASP A 275 13.68 -12.90 -5.46
N TYR A 276 12.64 -12.72 -4.64
CA TYR A 276 12.71 -12.52 -3.19
C TYR A 276 12.24 -13.75 -2.40
N GLY A 277 12.34 -14.94 -3.00
CA GLY A 277 12.11 -16.23 -2.34
C GLY A 277 10.65 -16.66 -2.21
N LEU A 278 9.71 -15.90 -2.77
CA LEU A 278 8.29 -16.31 -2.80
C LEU A 278 8.05 -17.37 -3.88
N PRO A 279 7.19 -18.37 -3.63
CA PRO A 279 6.89 -19.46 -4.56
C PRO A 279 5.85 -19.07 -5.62
N SER A 280 5.59 -17.78 -5.83
CA SER A 280 4.70 -17.24 -6.86
C SER A 280 5.32 -16.05 -7.54
N ARG A 281 5.27 -16.02 -8.87
CA ARG A 281 5.62 -14.83 -9.65
C ARG A 281 4.60 -13.72 -9.40
N ARG A 282 5.04 -12.52 -9.09
CA ARG A 282 4.24 -11.30 -8.97
C ARG A 282 5.15 -10.09 -9.15
N LYS A 283 5.19 -9.57 -10.38
CA LYS A 283 5.90 -8.34 -10.72
C LYS A 283 5.06 -7.10 -10.40
N ARG A 284 5.62 -6.16 -9.65
CA ARG A 284 4.95 -4.92 -9.19
C ARG A 284 5.92 -3.76 -9.11
N VAL A 285 5.42 -2.54 -9.27
CA VAL A 285 6.18 -1.33 -8.94
C VAL A 285 5.94 -0.99 -7.49
N TYR A 286 7.01 -0.64 -6.78
CA TYR A 286 6.98 -0.12 -5.43
C TYR A 286 7.59 1.26 -5.44
N MET A 287 6.94 2.23 -4.79
CA MET A 287 7.43 3.60 -4.67
C MET A 287 7.58 3.97 -3.19
N ILE A 288 8.64 4.69 -2.87
CA ILE A 288 8.82 5.34 -1.57
C ILE A 288 9.06 6.83 -1.84
N ALA A 289 8.30 7.67 -1.14
CA ALA A 289 8.55 9.09 -1.03
C ALA A 289 8.89 9.43 0.44
N SER A 290 9.84 10.32 0.66
CA SER A 290 10.31 10.72 1.99
C SER A 290 10.60 12.21 2.04
N ARG A 291 10.14 12.86 3.11
CA ARG A 291 10.34 14.29 3.34
C ARG A 291 11.67 14.65 3.98
N ARG A 292 12.38 13.68 4.57
CA ARG A 292 13.49 13.99 5.50
C ARG A 292 14.82 13.30 5.19
N TYR A 293 14.80 12.18 4.48
CA TYR A 293 15.98 11.37 4.25
C TYR A 293 15.82 10.48 3.03
N SER A 294 16.94 10.06 2.45
CA SER A 294 16.97 9.02 1.43
C SER A 294 17.03 7.63 2.10
N PRO A 295 15.98 6.78 1.96
CA PRO A 295 15.96 5.42 2.48
C PRO A 295 17.01 4.54 1.78
N THR A 296 17.67 3.64 2.51
CA THR A 296 18.85 2.91 1.99
C THR A 296 18.54 1.55 1.35
N VAL A 297 17.34 0.98 1.51
CA VAL A 297 17.20 -0.50 1.52
C VAL A 297 16.70 -1.14 0.22
N THR A 298 16.30 -0.39 -0.82
CA THR A 298 15.74 -1.04 -2.03
C THR A 298 16.73 -1.93 -2.81
N ARG A 299 18.05 -1.67 -2.75
CA ARG A 299 19.03 -2.28 -3.68
C ARG A 299 19.89 -3.44 -3.16
N ARG A 300 19.84 -3.81 -1.88
CA ARG A 300 20.87 -4.70 -1.29
C ARG A 300 20.31 -5.88 -0.52
N ILE A 301 19.47 -6.68 -1.15
CA ILE A 301 19.21 -8.03 -0.64
C ILE A 301 20.12 -8.98 -1.42
N ARG A 302 21.01 -9.70 -0.71
CA ARG A 302 21.70 -10.86 -1.32
C ARG A 302 20.63 -11.80 -1.89
N PRO A 303 20.86 -12.50 -3.01
CA PRO A 303 19.87 -13.41 -3.58
C PRO A 303 19.23 -14.28 -2.49
N LEU A 304 17.91 -14.24 -2.40
CA LEU A 304 17.15 -15.12 -1.53
C LEU A 304 17.02 -16.47 -2.23
N PRO A 305 17.04 -17.61 -1.49
CA PRO A 305 16.82 -18.91 -2.10
C PRO A 305 15.48 -18.93 -2.82
N ALA A 306 15.46 -19.47 -4.04
CA ALA A 306 14.23 -19.63 -4.79
C ALA A 306 13.38 -20.74 -4.15
N THR A 307 12.14 -20.45 -3.80
CA THR A 307 11.17 -21.44 -3.33
C THR A 307 10.30 -21.90 -4.49
N THR A 308 10.17 -23.20 -4.70
CA THR A 308 9.26 -23.74 -5.72
C THR A 308 7.84 -23.83 -5.19
N MET A 309 6.84 -23.82 -6.09
CA MET A 309 5.44 -24.07 -5.70
C MET A 309 5.29 -25.45 -5.04
N ALA A 310 5.98 -26.47 -5.56
CA ALA A 310 5.94 -27.81 -5.01
C ALA A 310 6.50 -27.85 -3.58
N GLN A 311 7.65 -27.21 -3.35
CA GLN A 311 8.25 -27.12 -2.02
C GLN A 311 7.32 -26.40 -1.03
N ALA A 312 6.81 -25.22 -1.40
CA ALA A 312 5.92 -24.44 -0.53
C ALA A 312 4.62 -25.18 -0.16
N LEU A 313 4.14 -26.07 -1.02
CA LEU A 313 2.90 -26.84 -0.80
C LEU A 313 3.14 -28.27 -0.29
N GLY A 314 4.39 -28.68 -0.08
CA GLY A 314 4.73 -30.06 0.28
C GLY A 314 4.36 -31.09 -0.80
N TRP A 315 4.38 -30.70 -2.08
CA TRP A 315 4.11 -31.58 -3.21
C TRP A 315 5.39 -32.28 -3.68
N LYS A 316 5.24 -33.44 -4.33
CA LYS A 316 6.37 -34.17 -4.90
C LYS A 316 6.97 -33.39 -6.09
N PRO A 317 8.29 -33.48 -6.31
CA PRO A 317 8.91 -32.97 -7.54
C PRO A 317 8.27 -33.59 -8.79
N GLY A 318 8.18 -32.80 -9.86
CA GLY A 318 7.58 -33.19 -11.14
C GLY A 318 6.07 -32.93 -11.24
N GLU A 319 5.43 -32.45 -10.17
CA GLU A 319 4.01 -32.12 -10.19
C GLU A 319 3.69 -30.96 -11.14
N ARG A 320 2.52 -31.03 -11.76
CA ARG A 320 2.07 -30.07 -12.77
C ARG A 320 0.71 -29.50 -12.42
N VAL A 321 0.51 -28.24 -12.77
CA VAL A 321 -0.73 -27.50 -12.51
C VAL A 321 -1.42 -27.16 -13.80
N ASN A 322 -2.66 -27.63 -13.94
CA ASN A 322 -3.56 -27.27 -15.00
C ASN A 322 -4.40 -26.04 -14.58
N THR A 323 -4.28 -24.94 -15.32
CA THR A 323 -4.92 -23.65 -15.00
C THR A 323 -6.33 -23.44 -15.57
N ARG A 324 -6.73 -24.25 -16.56
CA ARG A 324 -8.05 -24.16 -17.22
C ARG A 324 -8.57 -25.59 -17.34
N GLY A 325 -9.61 -25.93 -16.56
CA GLY A 325 -10.13 -27.31 -16.44
C GLY A 325 -10.42 -28.03 -17.76
N ASN A 326 -10.80 -29.31 -17.70
CA ASN A 326 -11.01 -30.18 -18.88
C ASN A 326 -11.82 -29.50 -20.00
N ARG A 327 -11.14 -29.11 -21.07
CA ARG A 327 -11.78 -28.80 -22.35
C ARG A 327 -11.90 -30.06 -23.22
N PRO A 328 -12.84 -30.08 -24.17
CA PRO A 328 -12.96 -31.15 -25.14
C PRO A 328 -11.62 -31.41 -25.84
N ILE A 329 -11.31 -32.70 -26.00
CA ILE A 329 -10.21 -33.13 -26.85
C ILE A 329 -10.53 -32.71 -28.28
N ASP A 330 -9.56 -32.09 -28.95
CA ASP A 330 -9.67 -31.82 -30.37
C ASP A 330 -9.81 -33.16 -31.10
N PRO A 331 -10.96 -33.42 -31.76
CA PRO A 331 -11.18 -34.69 -32.45
C PRO A 331 -10.16 -34.95 -33.55
N LYS A 332 -9.48 -33.91 -34.07
CA LYS A 332 -8.46 -34.02 -35.13
C LYS A 332 -7.06 -34.30 -34.59
N THR A 333 -6.73 -33.86 -33.38
CA THR A 333 -5.36 -33.95 -32.84
C THR A 333 -5.22 -34.87 -31.62
N GLY A 334 -6.33 -35.29 -31.01
CA GLY A 334 -6.31 -36.11 -29.80
C GLY A 334 -5.81 -35.37 -28.55
N ARG A 335 -5.54 -34.05 -28.65
CA ARG A 335 -5.05 -33.20 -27.55
C ARG A 335 -6.16 -32.28 -27.06
N ALA A 336 -6.17 -31.93 -25.78
CA ALA A 336 -7.09 -30.92 -25.25
C ALA A 336 -6.98 -29.60 -26.04
N LYS A 337 -8.10 -28.99 -26.44
CA LYS A 337 -8.13 -27.69 -27.13
C LYS A 337 -7.69 -26.56 -26.20
N GLY A 338 -6.38 -26.39 -26.07
CA GLY A 338 -5.77 -25.39 -25.20
C GLY A 338 -5.90 -25.71 -23.71
N GLY A 339 -4.98 -25.15 -22.93
CA GLY A 339 -4.83 -25.43 -21.51
C GLY A 339 -3.40 -25.09 -21.14
N ASN A 340 -3.25 -24.07 -20.32
CA ASN A 340 -1.94 -23.64 -19.88
C ASN A 340 -1.56 -24.50 -18.68
N THR A 341 -0.76 -25.54 -18.90
CA THR A 341 -0.15 -26.33 -17.83
C THR A 341 1.23 -25.76 -17.52
N PHE A 342 1.57 -25.62 -16.25
CA PHE A 342 2.91 -25.23 -15.81
C PHE A 342 3.46 -26.22 -14.77
N SER A 343 4.79 -26.31 -14.67
CA SER A 343 5.45 -27.15 -13.66
C SER A 343 5.39 -26.48 -12.28
N ALA A 344 5.14 -27.26 -11.23
CA ALA A 344 5.24 -26.83 -9.85
C ALA A 344 6.70 -26.82 -9.33
N ASP A 345 7.67 -27.30 -10.11
CA ASP A 345 9.11 -27.30 -9.78
C ASP A 345 9.78 -25.92 -9.91
N GLY A 346 8.99 -24.87 -10.16
CA GLY A 346 9.41 -23.49 -10.08
C GLY A 346 8.36 -22.67 -9.35
N ALA A 347 8.56 -21.35 -9.28
CA ALA A 347 7.53 -20.45 -8.79
C ALA A 347 6.25 -20.57 -9.64
N SER A 348 5.10 -20.55 -8.98
CA SER A 348 3.81 -20.57 -9.63
C SER A 348 3.63 -19.33 -10.52
N TRP A 349 2.64 -19.39 -11.39
CA TRP A 349 2.15 -18.17 -12.04
C TRP A 349 1.55 -17.21 -11.01
N CYS A 350 1.47 -15.93 -11.36
CA CYS A 350 0.81 -14.93 -10.54
C CYS A 350 -0.62 -15.38 -10.20
N LEU A 351 -0.91 -15.43 -8.90
CA LEU A 351 -2.24 -15.76 -8.45
C LEU A 351 -3.24 -14.69 -8.93
N THR A 352 -4.40 -15.17 -9.33
CA THR A 352 -5.59 -14.37 -9.63
C THR A 352 -6.75 -14.97 -8.85
N GLY A 353 -7.90 -14.28 -8.74
CA GLY A 353 -9.08 -14.90 -8.13
C GLY A 353 -9.49 -16.22 -8.82
N LYS A 354 -9.12 -16.43 -10.08
CA LYS A 354 -9.34 -17.67 -10.84
C LYS A 354 -8.38 -18.80 -10.47
N SER A 355 -7.31 -18.55 -9.71
CA SER A 355 -6.40 -19.60 -9.23
C SER A 355 -7.10 -20.67 -8.39
N ARG A 356 -8.28 -20.36 -7.81
CA ARG A 356 -9.18 -21.36 -7.18
C ARG A 356 -9.61 -22.50 -8.11
N THR A 357 -9.51 -22.30 -9.42
CA THR A 357 -9.87 -23.29 -10.44
C THR A 357 -8.68 -24.13 -10.90
N TRP A 358 -7.46 -23.86 -10.42
CA TRP A 358 -6.29 -24.65 -10.75
C TRP A 358 -6.44 -26.07 -10.18
N LYS A 359 -5.85 -27.04 -10.90
CA LYS A 359 -5.84 -28.44 -10.52
C LYS A 359 -4.44 -29.02 -10.66
N ARG A 360 -4.00 -29.79 -9.67
CA ARG A 360 -2.84 -30.68 -9.81
C ARG A 360 -3.19 -31.80 -10.79
N GLU A 361 -2.32 -32.09 -11.75
CA GLU A 361 -2.62 -33.04 -12.83
C GLU A 361 -2.66 -34.50 -12.35
N SER A 362 -1.86 -34.85 -11.33
CA SER A 362 -1.73 -36.23 -10.87
C SER A 362 -3.01 -36.80 -10.24
N ASP A 363 -3.79 -35.97 -9.55
CA ASP A 363 -4.96 -36.40 -8.77
C ASP A 363 -6.16 -35.45 -8.83
N GLY A 364 -6.05 -34.33 -9.56
CA GLY A 364 -7.11 -33.34 -9.68
C GLY A 364 -7.30 -32.45 -8.44
N TYR A 365 -6.37 -32.50 -7.47
CA TYR A 365 -6.39 -31.69 -6.25
C TYR A 365 -6.47 -30.19 -6.58
N ARG A 366 -7.24 -29.43 -5.80
CA ARG A 366 -7.40 -27.99 -5.97
C ARG A 366 -6.88 -27.28 -4.73
N LEU A 367 -6.19 -26.16 -4.97
CA LEU A 367 -5.71 -25.31 -3.90
C LEU A 367 -6.84 -24.89 -2.95
N THR A 368 -6.51 -24.88 -1.68
CA THR A 368 -7.24 -24.24 -0.59
C THR A 368 -6.89 -22.75 -0.51
N GLU A 369 -7.65 -22.00 0.26
CA GLU A 369 -7.43 -20.58 0.55
C GLU A 369 -6.13 -20.39 1.35
N ALA A 370 -5.84 -21.30 2.27
CA ALA A 370 -4.62 -21.30 3.07
C ALA A 370 -3.38 -21.50 2.19
N GLU A 371 -3.42 -22.46 1.26
CA GLU A 371 -2.34 -22.68 0.28
C GLU A 371 -2.18 -21.49 -0.67
N ALA A 372 -3.27 -20.87 -1.11
CA ALA A 372 -3.20 -19.65 -1.91
C ALA A 372 -2.52 -18.51 -1.15
N GLY A 373 -2.84 -18.33 0.13
CA GLY A 373 -2.17 -17.39 1.02
C GLY A 373 -0.68 -17.72 1.20
N LEU A 374 -0.35 -19.00 1.37
CA LEU A 374 1.02 -19.48 1.52
C LEU A 374 1.87 -19.16 0.30
N LEU A 375 1.31 -19.30 -0.91
CA LEU A 375 2.00 -18.97 -2.15
C LEU A 375 2.32 -17.47 -2.32
N VAL A 376 1.61 -16.60 -1.61
CA VAL A 376 1.82 -15.14 -1.63
C VAL A 376 2.44 -14.61 -0.32
N GLY A 377 2.97 -15.50 0.53
CA GLY A 377 3.81 -15.14 1.68
C GLY A 377 3.06 -14.96 3.01
N PHE A 378 1.84 -15.47 3.13
CA PHE A 378 1.12 -15.54 4.41
C PHE A 378 1.31 -16.90 5.07
N ARG A 379 1.27 -16.95 6.40
CA ARG A 379 1.23 -18.21 7.15
C ARG A 379 0.01 -19.06 6.75
N HIS A 380 0.16 -20.39 6.74
CA HIS A 380 -0.95 -21.31 6.44
C HIS A 380 -2.16 -21.11 7.37
N SER A 381 -1.92 -20.70 8.62
CA SER A 381 -2.96 -20.41 9.62
C SER A 381 -3.59 -19.02 9.50
N TYR A 382 -3.30 -18.26 8.43
CA TYR A 382 -3.85 -16.92 8.28
C TYR A 382 -5.39 -16.96 8.17
N PRO A 383 -6.13 -16.13 8.93
CA PRO A 383 -7.54 -16.35 9.15
C PRO A 383 -8.40 -15.72 8.04
N TRP A 384 -8.26 -16.19 6.80
CA TRP A 384 -9.06 -15.74 5.66
C TRP A 384 -10.58 -15.83 5.95
N GLN A 385 -11.30 -14.73 5.70
CA GLN A 385 -12.76 -14.63 5.88
C GLN A 385 -13.47 -14.49 4.52
N GLY A 386 -14.78 -14.74 4.52
CA GLY A 386 -15.63 -14.67 3.33
C GLY A 386 -15.75 -16.01 2.60
N SER A 387 -16.33 -15.98 1.40
CA SER A 387 -16.43 -17.18 0.56
C SER A 387 -15.08 -17.63 0.02
N ARG A 388 -14.96 -18.90 -0.41
CA ARG A 388 -13.79 -19.41 -1.15
C ARG A 388 -13.37 -18.49 -2.31
N SER A 389 -14.34 -18.00 -3.08
CA SER A 389 -14.04 -17.07 -4.19
C SER A 389 -13.47 -15.75 -3.69
N SER A 390 -13.98 -15.22 -2.58
CA SER A 390 -13.51 -13.98 -1.95
C SER A 390 -12.11 -14.14 -1.37
N ALA A 391 -11.83 -15.21 -0.62
CA ALA A 391 -10.51 -15.47 -0.06
C ALA A 391 -9.42 -15.61 -1.13
N PHE A 392 -9.72 -16.29 -2.25
CA PHE A 392 -8.80 -16.34 -3.40
C PHE A 392 -8.62 -14.99 -4.09
N GLN A 393 -9.65 -14.14 -4.12
CA GLN A 393 -9.52 -12.78 -4.64
C GLN A 393 -8.66 -11.92 -3.71
N GLN A 394 -8.85 -12.03 -2.39
CA GLN A 394 -8.00 -11.38 -1.39
C GLN A 394 -6.52 -11.78 -1.55
N ALA A 395 -6.22 -13.08 -1.64
CA ALA A 395 -4.85 -13.56 -1.88
C ALA A 395 -4.27 -13.11 -3.23
N ALA A 396 -5.11 -12.87 -4.24
CA ALA A 396 -4.68 -12.37 -5.54
C ALA A 396 -4.41 -10.85 -5.55
N ASP A 397 -5.15 -10.07 -4.78
CA ASP A 397 -5.06 -8.61 -4.78
C ASP A 397 -4.01 -8.10 -3.79
N VAL A 398 -3.75 -8.86 -2.72
CA VAL A 398 -2.88 -8.44 -1.62
C VAL A 398 -1.41 -8.24 -2.03
N VAL A 399 -0.75 -7.31 -1.34
CA VAL A 399 0.72 -7.20 -1.31
C VAL A 399 1.30 -8.30 -0.44
N SER A 400 2.33 -8.98 -0.90
CA SER A 400 2.97 -10.01 -0.07
C SER A 400 3.60 -9.40 1.19
N PRO A 401 3.43 -10.01 2.39
CA PRO A 401 4.08 -9.57 3.62
C PRO A 401 5.61 -9.49 3.49
N VAL A 402 6.20 -10.40 2.71
CA VAL A 402 7.64 -10.41 2.44
C VAL A 402 8.05 -9.16 1.65
N MET A 403 7.35 -8.86 0.56
CA MET A 403 7.62 -7.66 -0.25
C MET A 403 7.37 -6.38 0.54
N ALA A 404 6.30 -6.36 1.34
CA ALA A 404 6.01 -5.26 2.25
C ALA A 404 7.16 -5.01 3.23
N ALA A 405 7.69 -6.05 3.86
CA ALA A 405 8.82 -5.96 4.79
C ALA A 405 10.09 -5.44 4.11
N ILE A 406 10.39 -5.95 2.91
CA ILE A 406 11.55 -5.49 2.11
C ILE A 406 11.47 -3.99 1.87
N VAL A 407 10.34 -3.51 1.34
CA VAL A 407 10.14 -2.09 1.02
C VAL A 407 10.15 -1.24 2.28
N LEU A 408 9.40 -1.63 3.32
CA LEU A 408 9.23 -0.83 4.53
C LEU A 408 10.46 -0.81 5.43
N SER A 409 11.35 -1.81 5.36
CA SER A 409 12.60 -1.80 6.13
C SER A 409 13.48 -0.58 5.82
N GLY A 410 13.35 0.01 4.62
CA GLY A 410 14.04 1.25 4.26
C GLY A 410 13.60 2.47 5.04
N VAL A 411 12.33 2.52 5.48
CA VAL A 411 11.75 3.68 6.16
C VAL A 411 11.48 3.45 7.65
N LEU A 412 11.29 2.20 8.06
CA LEU A 412 11.11 1.81 9.47
C LEU A 412 12.44 1.48 10.17
N GLY A 413 13.51 1.30 9.40
CA GLY A 413 14.81 0.85 9.90
C GLY A 413 14.82 -0.64 10.27
N GLY A 414 16.01 -1.24 10.38
CA GLY A 414 16.19 -2.59 10.94
C GLY A 414 16.96 -3.57 10.04
N LEU A 415 17.03 -4.82 10.52
CA LEU A 415 17.69 -5.96 9.86
C LEU A 415 16.79 -6.62 8.79
N GLY A 416 16.17 -5.82 7.92
CA GLY A 416 15.11 -6.25 7.00
C GLY A 416 15.43 -7.54 6.24
N GLU A 417 16.62 -7.66 5.66
CA GLU A 417 17.05 -8.89 4.97
C GLU A 417 17.07 -10.12 5.89
N ALA A 418 17.64 -9.99 7.10
CA ALA A 418 17.77 -11.12 8.02
C ALA A 418 16.40 -11.61 8.51
N LEU A 419 15.51 -10.67 8.83
CA LEU A 419 14.14 -10.98 9.27
C LEU A 419 13.30 -11.58 8.15
N VAL A 420 13.46 -11.10 6.91
CA VAL A 420 12.81 -11.70 5.73
C VAL A 420 13.31 -13.13 5.50
N ARG A 421 14.61 -13.38 5.62
CA ARG A 421 15.19 -14.73 5.50
C ARG A 421 14.64 -15.68 6.56
N ASP A 422 14.61 -15.24 7.81
CA ASP A 422 14.05 -16.01 8.93
C ASP A 422 12.56 -16.34 8.71
N TYR A 423 11.77 -15.35 8.30
CA TYR A 423 10.36 -15.55 8.00
C TYR A 423 10.12 -16.53 6.84
N LEU A 424 10.90 -16.43 5.76
CA LEU A 424 10.80 -17.36 4.63
C LEU A 424 11.17 -18.80 5.03
N ALA A 425 12.21 -18.97 5.84
CA ALA A 425 12.58 -20.28 6.39
C ALA A 425 11.45 -20.86 7.25
N GLN A 426 10.84 -20.04 8.10
CA GLN A 426 9.69 -20.46 8.91
C GLN A 426 8.46 -20.83 8.06
N LEU A 427 8.28 -20.18 6.90
CA LEU A 427 7.17 -20.49 6.01
C LEU A 427 7.37 -21.77 5.19
N TYR A 428 8.59 -22.03 4.71
CA TYR A 428 8.82 -23.01 3.64
C TYR A 428 9.85 -24.10 3.96
N ASP A 429 10.60 -23.98 5.07
CA ASP A 429 11.77 -24.84 5.34
C ASP A 429 11.76 -25.45 6.77
N MET A 430 10.69 -25.26 7.54
CA MET A 430 10.60 -25.77 8.92
C MET A 430 10.74 -27.29 9.02
N ASP A 431 10.21 -28.04 8.05
CA ASP A 431 10.35 -29.50 8.03
C ASP A 431 11.79 -29.94 7.70
N GLY A 432 12.57 -29.11 7.00
CA GLY A 432 14.00 -29.32 6.74
C GLY A 432 14.85 -29.05 7.99
N MET A 433 14.54 -27.98 8.73
CA MET A 433 15.26 -27.58 9.95
C MET A 433 15.01 -28.48 11.17
N LEU A 434 13.87 -29.19 11.19
CA LEU A 434 13.54 -30.17 12.23
C LEU A 434 13.92 -31.60 11.83
N SER A 435 14.57 -31.78 10.68
CA SER A 435 15.13 -33.07 10.28
C SER A 435 16.15 -33.54 11.33
N PRO A 436 16.02 -34.77 11.87
CA PRO A 436 16.98 -35.32 12.82
C PRO A 436 18.42 -35.42 12.28
N ASP A 437 18.61 -35.33 10.96
CA ASP A 437 19.84 -35.68 10.27
C ASP A 437 20.93 -34.58 10.29
N GLU A 438 20.65 -33.37 10.83
CA GLU A 438 21.67 -32.29 10.95
C GLU A 438 22.31 -32.16 12.36
N TYR A 439 21.90 -32.99 13.33
CA TYR A 439 22.55 -33.06 14.65
C TYR A 439 23.55 -34.24 14.77
N ASP A 440 24.30 -34.54 13.71
CA ASP A 440 25.58 -35.23 13.87
C ASP A 440 26.59 -34.25 14.49
N LEU A 441 26.46 -34.06 15.80
CA LEU A 441 27.52 -33.50 16.63
C LEU A 441 28.73 -34.44 16.48
N VAL A 442 29.66 -34.03 15.62
CA VAL A 442 30.96 -34.67 15.44
C VAL A 442 31.61 -34.82 16.82
N THR A 443 31.59 -36.04 17.34
CA THR A 443 32.29 -36.47 18.57
C THR A 443 33.79 -36.51 18.38
#